data_AF-A0A0B1TDC4-F1
#
_entry.id   AF-A0A0B1TDC4-F1
#
_cell.length_a   1.000
_cell.length_b   1.000
_cell.length_c   1.000
_cell.angle_alpha   90.00
_cell.angle_beta   90.00
_cell.angle_gamma   90.00
#
_symmetry.space_group_name_H-M   'P 1'
#
loop_
_entity.id
_entity.type
_entity.pdbx_description
1 polymer ?
#
loop_
_entity_poly.entity_id
_entity_poly.type
_entity_poly.pdbx_seq_one_letter_code
_entity_poly.pdbx_strand_id
1 'polypeptide(L)'
;MNSVDGKWTADKVFQVDPIQVENWISNEMPALLTDLVISMNDRCAYVAGWLHGCVWQLDISDPFRTSFLSRVRTGLSVDGRRLYVTNSFYKQWDAQFYPELIVSGGQIARIDIDEKGNMLLSDSFLIDLKDMEGGPFLARDLHFFNGDSTSDNFL
;
A
#
# COMPACT_ATOMS: atom_id res chain seq x y z
N MET A 1 -10.55 7.96 -23.67
CA MET A 1 -10.68 8.04 -25.14
C MET A 1 -10.89 9.49 -25.50
N ASN A 2 -10.00 10.09 -26.29
CA ASN A 2 -10.29 11.38 -26.91
C ASN A 2 -11.41 11.15 -27.94
N SER A 3 -12.53 11.84 -27.79
CA SER A 3 -13.72 11.69 -28.64
C SER A 3 -13.54 12.25 -30.05
N VAL A 4 -12.45 12.97 -30.32
CA VAL A 4 -12.14 13.61 -31.60
C VAL A 4 -11.26 12.74 -32.50
N ASP A 5 -10.28 12.01 -31.94
CA ASP A 5 -9.35 11.16 -32.70
C ASP A 5 -9.45 9.65 -32.39
N GLY A 6 -10.29 9.26 -31.43
CA GLY A 6 -10.49 7.88 -31.00
C GLY A 6 -9.31 7.27 -30.21
N LYS A 7 -8.28 8.05 -29.89
CA LYS A 7 -7.06 7.55 -29.26
C LYS A 7 -7.13 7.57 -27.75
N TRP A 8 -6.26 6.77 -27.15
CA TRP A 8 -5.96 6.81 -25.73
C TRP A 8 -4.53 7.32 -25.56
N THR A 9 -4.37 8.35 -24.74
CA THR A 9 -3.10 8.85 -24.24
C THR A 9 -3.09 8.67 -22.73
N ALA A 10 -1.93 8.37 -22.16
CA ALA A 10 -1.74 8.26 -20.72
C ALA A 10 -0.39 8.89 -20.37
N ASP A 11 -0.40 9.82 -19.43
CA ASP A 11 0.80 10.47 -18.93
C ASP A 11 1.35 9.69 -17.74
N LYS A 12 2.67 9.48 -17.71
CA LYS A 12 3.34 8.81 -16.59
C LYS A 12 3.56 9.80 -15.46
N VAL A 13 2.64 9.83 -14.50
CA VAL A 13 2.67 10.77 -13.35
C VAL A 13 3.51 10.27 -12.17
N PHE A 14 3.77 8.97 -12.06
CA PHE A 14 4.56 8.36 -10.99
C PHE A 14 5.34 7.14 -11.50
N GLN A 15 6.54 6.92 -10.95
CA GLN A 15 7.38 5.75 -11.18
C GLN A 15 8.19 5.46 -9.92
N VAL A 16 8.41 4.18 -9.63
CA VAL A 16 9.40 3.72 -8.64
C VAL A 16 10.45 2.91 -9.38
N ASP A 17 11.71 3.29 -9.22
CA ASP A 17 12.84 2.57 -9.80
C ASP A 17 13.15 1.28 -9.01
N PRO A 18 13.61 0.19 -9.67
CA PRO A 18 14.08 -0.99 -8.96
C PRO A 18 15.22 -0.67 -8.00
N ILE A 19 15.30 -1.42 -6.88
CA ILE A 19 16.43 -1.35 -5.95
C ILE A 19 17.40 -2.49 -6.25
N GLN A 20 18.69 -2.21 -6.12
CA GLN A 20 19.73 -3.25 -6.20
C GLN A 20 19.69 -4.09 -4.92
N VAL A 21 19.75 -5.41 -5.06
CA VAL A 21 19.67 -6.39 -3.96
C VAL A 21 20.64 -7.55 -4.18
N GLU A 22 21.12 -8.11 -3.08
CA GLU A 22 21.88 -9.36 -3.05
C GLU A 22 21.03 -10.48 -2.45
N ASN A 23 21.35 -11.74 -2.79
CA ASN A 23 20.67 -12.94 -2.29
C ASN A 23 19.14 -12.99 -2.58
N TRP A 24 18.74 -12.39 -3.71
CA TRP A 24 17.37 -12.39 -4.24
C TRP A 24 17.31 -13.14 -5.58
N ILE A 25 16.12 -13.39 -6.13
CA ILE A 25 15.93 -14.06 -7.44
C ILE A 25 16.53 -13.30 -8.63
N SER A 26 16.88 -12.03 -8.44
CA SER A 26 17.45 -11.10 -9.41
C SER A 26 18.33 -10.10 -8.67
N ASN A 27 19.31 -9.50 -9.34
CA ASN A 27 20.12 -8.40 -8.79
C ASN A 27 19.30 -7.12 -8.60
N GLU A 28 18.15 -7.01 -9.29
CA GLU A 28 17.22 -5.88 -9.20
C GLU A 28 15.85 -6.36 -8.70
N MET A 29 15.32 -5.65 -7.70
CA MET A 29 13.99 -5.86 -7.14
C MET A 29 13.08 -4.70 -7.55
N PRO A 30 12.05 -4.92 -8.39
CA PRO A 30 11.05 -3.90 -8.70
C PRO A 30 10.16 -3.66 -7.48
N ALA A 31 9.48 -2.51 -7.43
CA ALA A 31 8.58 -2.18 -6.32
C ALA A 31 7.40 -3.14 -6.16
N LEU A 32 6.92 -3.67 -7.29
CA LEU A 32 5.64 -4.35 -7.46
C LEU A 32 4.50 -3.56 -6.78
N LEU A 33 4.00 -2.54 -7.49
CA LEU A 33 2.89 -1.73 -7.03
C LEU A 33 1.61 -2.58 -7.12
N THR A 34 1.03 -2.96 -5.99
CA THR A 34 -0.12 -3.87 -5.91
C THR A 34 -1.43 -3.13 -5.66
N ASP A 35 -1.40 -2.14 -4.77
CA ASP A 35 -2.59 -1.48 -4.24
C ASP A 35 -2.47 0.05 -4.30
N LEU A 36 -3.60 0.71 -4.53
CA LEU A 36 -3.75 2.15 -4.59
C LEU A 36 -4.99 2.56 -3.80
N VAL A 37 -4.85 3.52 -2.88
CA VAL A 37 -5.99 4.11 -2.16
C VAL A 37 -5.88 5.63 -2.23
N ILE A 38 -7.01 6.30 -2.49
CA ILE A 38 -7.12 7.76 -2.50
C ILE A 38 -7.74 8.22 -1.17
N SER A 39 -7.21 9.31 -0.61
CA SER A 39 -7.77 9.96 0.58
C SER A 39 -9.16 10.53 0.30
N MET A 40 -10.08 10.46 1.28
CA MET A 40 -11.46 10.99 1.20
C MET A 40 -11.62 12.49 0.86
N ASN A 41 -10.53 13.25 0.75
CA ASN A 41 -10.53 14.67 0.35
C ASN A 41 -9.84 14.90 -1.01
N ASP A 42 -9.56 13.84 -1.76
CA ASP A 42 -8.94 13.82 -3.09
C ASP A 42 -7.57 14.51 -3.20
N ARG A 43 -6.83 14.65 -2.09
CA ARG A 43 -5.51 15.30 -2.07
C ARG A 43 -4.32 14.35 -2.05
N CYS A 44 -4.49 13.13 -1.54
CA CYS A 44 -3.40 12.18 -1.41
C CYS A 44 -3.74 10.83 -2.05
N ALA A 45 -2.79 10.28 -2.80
CA ALA A 45 -2.80 8.88 -3.21
C ALA A 45 -1.75 8.11 -2.40
N TYR A 46 -2.10 6.90 -1.96
CA TYR A 46 -1.23 5.99 -1.22
C TYR A 46 -1.03 4.73 -2.07
N VAL A 47 0.23 4.43 -2.41
CA VAL A 47 0.58 3.30 -3.29
C VAL A 47 1.42 2.29 -2.52
N ALA A 48 0.98 1.03 -2.47
CA ALA A 48 1.74 -0.04 -1.82
C ALA A 48 2.69 -0.73 -2.81
N GLY A 49 3.99 -0.77 -2.49
CA GLY A 49 4.98 -1.60 -3.17
C GLY A 49 5.30 -2.81 -2.33
N TRP A 50 4.68 -3.94 -2.68
CA TRP A 50 4.77 -5.16 -1.88
C TRP A 50 6.20 -5.67 -1.76
N LEU A 51 6.96 -5.70 -2.87
CA LEU A 51 8.35 -6.18 -2.84
C LEU A 51 9.31 -5.22 -2.12
N HIS A 52 9.08 -3.92 -2.23
CA HIS A 52 9.90 -2.93 -1.49
C HIS A 52 9.53 -2.82 -0.02
N GLY A 53 8.45 -3.47 0.42
CA GLY A 53 7.89 -3.34 1.76
C GLY A 53 7.69 -1.88 2.14
N CYS A 54 7.05 -1.08 1.29
CA CYS A 54 6.80 0.33 1.57
C CYS A 54 5.56 0.90 0.88
N VAL A 55 5.05 2.00 1.44
CA VAL A 55 3.96 2.80 0.88
C VAL A 55 4.50 4.19 0.55
N TRP A 56 4.18 4.66 -0.65
CA TRP A 56 4.40 6.05 -1.06
C TRP A 56 3.12 6.85 -0.89
N GLN A 57 3.23 8.04 -0.33
CA GLN A 57 2.20 9.06 -0.31
C GLN A 57 2.53 10.11 -1.39
N LEU A 58 1.57 10.39 -2.25
CA LEU A 58 1.67 11.30 -3.37
C LEU A 58 0.63 12.41 -3.21
N ASP A 59 1.01 13.67 -3.48
CA ASP A 59 0.05 14.76 -3.65
C ASP A 59 -0.61 14.61 -5.03
N ILE A 60 -1.93 14.56 -5.03
CA ILE A 60 -2.79 14.52 -6.22
C ILE A 60 -3.78 15.69 -6.26
N SER A 61 -3.56 16.74 -5.45
CA SER A 61 -4.37 17.97 -5.45
C SER A 61 -4.47 18.62 -6.84
N ASP A 62 -3.48 18.37 -7.71
CA ASP A 62 -3.61 18.45 -9.16
C ASP A 62 -3.38 17.03 -9.74
N PRO A 63 -4.42 16.34 -10.24
CA PRO A 63 -4.29 14.97 -10.73
C PRO A 63 -3.48 14.86 -12.03
N PHE A 64 -3.20 15.98 -12.70
CA PHE A 64 -2.32 16.04 -13.88
C PHE A 64 -0.87 16.37 -13.51
N ARG A 65 -0.59 16.68 -12.23
CA ARG A 65 0.73 17.08 -11.72
C ARG A 65 1.02 16.46 -10.35
N THR A 66 0.94 15.14 -10.29
CA THR A 66 1.28 14.36 -9.09
C THR A 66 2.70 14.67 -8.61
N SER A 67 2.89 14.77 -7.29
CA SER A 67 4.22 14.93 -6.69
C SER A 67 4.44 13.99 -5.51
N PHE A 68 5.68 13.59 -5.27
CA PHE A 68 6.04 12.74 -4.14
C PHE A 68 6.08 13.55 -2.83
N LEU A 69 5.31 13.14 -1.83
CA LEU A 69 5.30 13.75 -0.50
C LEU A 69 6.21 13.00 0.47
N SER A 70 5.90 11.72 0.74
CA SER A 70 6.62 10.93 1.73
C SER A 70 6.56 9.43 1.43
N ARG A 71 7.47 8.65 2.02
CA ARG A 71 7.53 7.19 1.92
C ARG A 71 7.82 6.60 3.29
N VAL A 72 7.03 5.60 3.70
CA VAL A 72 7.29 4.80 4.90
C VAL A 72 7.33 3.31 4.54
N ARG A 73 8.26 2.57 5.13
CA ARG A 73 8.31 1.10 4.99
C ARG A 73 7.12 0.47 5.75
N THR A 74 6.45 -0.49 5.14
CA THR A 74 5.01 -0.84 5.33
C THR A 74 4.57 -1.15 6.77
N GLY A 75 3.40 -0.59 7.15
CA GLY A 75 2.52 -1.03 8.26
C GLY A 75 1.48 0.04 8.71
N LEU A 76 0.17 0.00 8.36
CA LEU A 76 -0.69 1.22 8.11
C LEU A 76 -2.20 0.99 8.59
N SER A 77 -2.98 1.92 9.26
CA SER A 77 -4.52 1.99 9.36
C SER A 77 -5.19 2.94 10.40
N VAL A 78 -6.38 3.58 10.27
CA VAL A 78 -7.19 4.20 9.17
C VAL A 78 -7.81 5.55 9.66
N ASP A 79 -8.06 6.52 8.76
CA ASP A 79 -8.88 7.77 8.87
C ASP A 79 -8.33 8.98 8.04
N GLY A 80 -7.30 8.78 7.20
CA GLY A 80 -6.59 9.86 6.51
C GLY A 80 -5.57 10.60 7.39
N ARG A 81 -5.72 10.51 8.72
CA ARG A 81 -4.63 10.60 9.69
C ARG A 81 -4.01 9.22 9.94
N ARG A 82 -4.43 8.18 9.21
CA ARG A 82 -3.96 6.79 9.18
C ARG A 82 -4.55 6.09 7.92
N LEU A 83 -4.03 4.99 7.35
CA LEU A 83 -4.66 4.27 6.17
C LEU A 83 -4.19 2.80 6.09
N TYR A 84 -4.87 1.78 5.52
CA TYR A 84 -4.54 0.34 5.81
C TYR A 84 -3.32 -0.32 5.11
N VAL A 85 -2.54 -1.21 5.79
CA VAL A 85 -1.82 -2.35 5.16
C VAL A 85 -1.75 -3.64 6.01
N THR A 86 -1.87 -4.73 5.27
CA THR A 86 -1.38 -6.07 5.55
C THR A 86 -0.04 -6.30 4.86
N ASN A 87 0.62 -7.44 5.06
CA ASN A 87 1.90 -7.79 4.42
C ASN A 87 1.83 -8.97 3.43
N SER A 88 0.65 -9.58 3.22
CA SER A 88 0.48 -10.66 2.23
C SER A 88 -0.22 -10.14 0.98
N PHE A 89 0.28 -10.55 -0.20
CA PHE A 89 -0.31 -10.20 -1.48
C PHE A 89 -1.08 -11.39 -2.05
N TYR A 90 -0.42 -12.52 -2.24
CA TYR A 90 -1.04 -13.73 -2.78
C TYR A 90 -0.24 -14.95 -2.36
N LYS A 91 -0.88 -15.89 -1.65
CA LYS A 91 -0.22 -16.99 -0.93
C LYS A 91 0.87 -17.75 -1.70
N GLN A 92 0.74 -17.92 -3.02
CA GLN A 92 1.78 -18.57 -3.83
C GLN A 92 3.00 -17.69 -4.06
N TRP A 93 2.81 -16.38 -4.26
CA TRP A 93 3.88 -15.40 -4.39
C TRP A 93 4.49 -15.10 -3.03
N ASP A 94 3.67 -14.97 -1.98
CA ASP A 94 4.13 -14.88 -0.60
C ASP A 94 5.07 -16.06 -0.27
N ALA A 95 4.67 -17.30 -0.59
CA ALA A 95 5.50 -18.49 -0.39
C ALA A 95 6.80 -18.53 -1.23
N GLN A 96 6.86 -17.80 -2.35
CA GLN A 96 8.03 -17.72 -3.22
C GLN A 96 9.02 -16.62 -2.79
N PHE A 97 8.50 -15.48 -2.33
CA PHE A 97 9.25 -14.25 -2.11
C PHE A 97 9.48 -13.92 -0.64
N TYR A 98 8.57 -14.36 0.24
CA TYR A 98 8.61 -14.22 1.70
C TYR A 98 8.20 -15.54 2.37
N PRO A 99 8.92 -16.65 2.16
CA PRO A 99 8.53 -17.96 2.67
C PRO A 99 8.34 -18.00 4.19
N GLU A 100 9.07 -17.17 4.94
CA GLU A 100 8.90 -16.96 6.37
C GLU A 100 7.51 -16.41 6.73
N LEU A 101 6.90 -15.56 5.89
CA LEU A 101 5.55 -15.01 6.12
C LEU A 101 4.48 -16.11 6.18
N ILE A 102 4.64 -17.18 5.39
CA ILE A 102 3.75 -18.35 5.41
C ILE A 102 3.85 -19.11 6.75
N VAL A 103 5.03 -19.10 7.37
CA VAL A 103 5.32 -19.80 8.63
C VAL A 103 4.99 -18.92 9.83
N SER A 104 5.27 -17.62 9.75
CA SER A 104 5.04 -16.66 10.82
C SER A 104 3.63 -16.11 10.87
N GLY A 105 2.83 -16.25 9.79
CA GLY A 105 1.58 -15.53 9.67
C GLY A 105 1.76 -14.04 9.32
N GLY A 106 0.67 -13.46 8.84
CA GLY A 106 0.60 -12.07 8.44
C GLY A 106 0.42 -11.12 9.62
N GLN A 107 0.57 -9.83 9.35
CA GLN A 107 0.47 -8.77 10.33
C GLN A 107 -0.45 -7.66 9.82
N ILE A 108 -1.18 -7.03 10.75
CA ILE A 108 -1.92 -5.79 10.52
C ILE A 108 -1.30 -4.74 11.45
N ALA A 109 -0.62 -3.75 10.87
CA ALA A 109 0.04 -2.69 11.63
C ALA A 109 -0.80 -1.40 11.60
N ARG A 110 -0.23 -0.27 12.04
CA ARG A 110 -0.82 1.06 11.87
C ARG A 110 0.27 2.10 11.58
N ILE A 111 -0.04 3.06 10.73
CA ILE A 111 0.73 4.28 10.49
C ILE A 111 -0.23 5.41 10.74
N ASP A 112 0.23 6.37 11.54
CA ASP A 112 -0.42 7.65 11.73
C ASP A 112 0.18 8.69 10.76
N ILE A 113 -0.63 9.62 10.30
CA ILE A 113 -0.34 10.72 9.39
C ILE A 113 -0.65 12.00 10.18
N ASP A 114 0.38 12.83 10.42
CA ASP A 114 0.21 14.05 11.21
C ASP A 114 -0.53 15.17 10.44
N GLU A 115 -0.82 16.29 11.10
CA GLU A 115 -1.51 17.44 10.49
C GLU A 115 -0.76 18.10 9.31
N LYS A 116 0.52 17.75 9.11
CA LYS A 116 1.37 18.21 8.01
C LYS A 116 1.50 17.14 6.90
N GLY A 117 0.85 15.99 7.07
CA GLY A 117 0.89 14.86 6.13
C GLY A 117 2.02 13.86 6.37
N ASN A 118 2.85 14.00 7.42
CA ASN A 118 3.96 13.08 7.67
C ASN A 118 3.46 11.71 8.12
N MET A 119 3.78 10.66 7.38
CA MET A 119 3.53 9.26 7.77
C MET A 119 4.53 8.78 8.84
N LEU A 120 4.04 8.12 9.89
CA LEU A 120 4.82 7.54 11.00
C LEU A 120 4.23 6.18 11.41
N LEU A 121 5.08 5.16 11.61
CA LEU A 121 4.64 3.86 12.16
C LEU A 121 4.18 4.01 13.61
N SER A 122 2.98 3.51 13.91
CA SER A 122 2.41 3.47 15.26
C SER A 122 3.17 2.47 16.13
N ASP A 123 3.73 2.97 17.21
CA ASP A 123 4.32 2.19 18.31
C ASP A 123 3.30 1.40 19.14
N SER A 124 2.02 1.75 19.01
CA SER A 124 0.92 1.39 19.92
C SER A 124 -0.12 0.46 19.30
N PHE A 125 0.13 -0.07 18.10
CA PHE A 125 -0.81 -0.96 17.40
C PHE A 125 -0.09 -1.90 16.43
N LEU A 126 -0.24 -3.19 16.69
CA LEU A 126 0.11 -4.30 15.81
C LEU A 126 -0.82 -5.47 16.15
N ILE A 127 -1.42 -6.09 15.15
CA ILE A 127 -2.11 -7.37 15.25
C ILE A 127 -1.25 -8.41 14.56
N ASP A 128 -0.81 -9.42 15.30
CA ASP A 128 -0.12 -10.58 14.77
C ASP A 128 -1.13 -11.71 14.53
N LEU A 129 -1.21 -12.21 13.30
CA LEU A 129 -2.17 -13.25 12.90
C LEU A 129 -1.61 -14.68 13.07
N LYS A 130 -0.39 -14.81 13.61
CA LYS A 130 0.30 -16.08 13.87
C LYS A 130 -0.46 -16.98 14.85
N ASP A 131 -0.80 -16.41 16.00
CA ASP A 131 -1.23 -17.14 17.19
C ASP A 131 -2.77 -17.19 17.33
N MET A 132 -3.50 -16.84 16.26
CA MET A 132 -4.95 -16.98 16.17
C MET A 132 -5.36 -18.45 16.02
N GLU A 133 -6.48 -18.84 16.64
CA GLU A 133 -7.00 -20.22 16.56
C GLU A 133 -7.30 -20.63 15.11
N GLY A 134 -6.69 -21.73 14.65
CA GLY A 134 -6.77 -22.20 13.26
C GLY A 134 -5.76 -21.54 12.29
N GLY A 135 -4.89 -20.65 12.79
CA GLY A 135 -3.83 -20.00 12.02
C GLY A 135 -2.58 -20.88 11.79
N PRO A 136 -1.47 -20.28 11.33
CA PRO A 136 -1.28 -18.84 11.06
C PRO A 136 -2.13 -18.37 9.87
N PHE A 137 -2.73 -17.19 9.99
CA PHE A 137 -3.50 -16.57 8.90
C PHE A 137 -2.68 -15.54 8.13
N LEU A 138 -3.10 -15.29 6.90
CA LEU A 138 -2.66 -14.17 6.08
C LEU A 138 -3.87 -13.26 5.86
N ALA A 139 -3.71 -11.96 6.07
CA ALA A 139 -4.67 -10.96 5.66
C ALA A 139 -4.19 -10.28 4.36
N ARG A 140 -5.14 -9.82 3.55
CA ARG A 140 -4.90 -9.01 2.36
C ARG A 140 -5.76 -7.75 2.45
N ASP A 141 -7.03 -7.90 2.11
CA ASP A 141 -8.02 -6.83 2.09
C ASP A 141 -8.55 -6.57 3.50
N LEU A 142 -8.84 -5.32 3.82
CA LEU A 142 -9.36 -4.91 5.11
C LEU A 142 -10.45 -3.86 4.90
N HIS A 143 -11.61 -4.09 5.51
CA HIS A 143 -12.78 -3.24 5.37
C HIS A 143 -13.30 -2.75 6.71
N PHE A 144 -13.69 -1.49 6.78
CA PHE A 144 -14.31 -0.93 7.98
C PHE A 144 -15.82 -1.14 7.98
N PHE A 145 -16.35 -1.55 9.14
CA PHE A 145 -17.78 -1.82 9.30
C PHE A 145 -18.67 -0.60 9.00
N ASN A 146 -18.13 0.60 9.21
CA ASN A 146 -18.78 1.88 8.95
C ASN A 146 -18.32 2.56 7.65
N GLY A 147 -17.65 1.82 6.76
CA GLY A 147 -17.12 2.33 5.50
C GLY A 147 -15.69 2.87 5.56
N ASP A 148 -15.01 2.82 4.42
CA ASP A 148 -13.66 3.31 4.16
C ASP A 148 -13.54 3.83 2.71
N SER A 149 -12.36 4.35 2.38
CA SER A 149 -12.06 4.96 1.07
C SER A 149 -12.03 3.98 -0.12
N THR A 150 -12.35 2.69 0.10
CA THR A 150 -12.43 1.68 -0.95
C THR A 150 -13.80 0.99 -1.02
N SER A 151 -14.61 1.05 0.04
CA SER A 151 -15.95 0.44 0.09
C SER A 151 -17.07 1.33 -0.46
N ASP A 152 -16.99 2.65 -0.23
CA ASP A 152 -18.12 3.56 -0.43
C ASP A 152 -17.95 4.50 -1.63
N ASN A 153 -19.07 4.77 -2.30
CA ASN A 153 -19.14 5.67 -3.45
C ASN A 153 -20.18 6.74 -3.18
N PHE A 154 -19.82 8.00 -3.37
CA PHE A 154 -20.68 9.17 -3.19
C PHE A 154 -20.92 9.83 -4.56
N LEU A 155 -22.17 10.24 -4.83
CA LEU A 155 -22.64 10.85 -6.08
C LEU A 155 -23.07 12.30 -5.87
#